data_AF-A0A7C3XJN7-F1
#
_entry.id   AF-A0A7C3XJN7-F1
#
_cell.length_a   1.000
_cell.length_b   1.000
_cell.length_c   1.000
_cell.angle_alpha   90.00
_cell.angle_beta   90.00
_cell.angle_gamma   90.00
#
_symmetry.space_group_name_H-M   'P 1'
#
loop_
_entity.id
_entity.type
_entity.pdbx_description
1 polymer ?
#
loop_
_entity_poly.entity_id
_entity_poly.type
_entity_poly.pdbx_seq_one_letter_code
_entity_poly.pdbx_strand_id
1 'polypeptide(L)'
;RLQSRFGNVGKDINEFASIFGINPEELSKSIMEEAQRNIKNALVLTKIAELEQLKVSEEQFQKFIKSIAEQNGVKEEEVLKVIEEKGNREEIEGDLILDTAYDFIYQNADIKMLKPVTFQEYINQKK
;
A
#
# COMPACT_ATOMS: atom_id res chain seq x y z
N ARG A 1 0.21 -3.72 10.89
CA ARG A 1 1.46 -3.45 10.14
C ARG A 1 2.67 -4.19 10.71
N LEU A 2 3.02 -4.10 12.01
CA LEU A 2 4.05 -4.97 12.62
C LEU A 2 3.65 -6.46 12.62
N GLN A 3 2.48 -6.78 13.18
CA GLN A 3 1.95 -8.15 13.20
C GLN A 3 1.77 -8.74 11.79
N SER A 4 1.40 -7.90 10.81
CA SER A 4 1.26 -8.32 9.41
C SER A 4 2.61 -8.62 8.74
N ARG A 5 3.70 -7.93 9.14
CA ARG A 5 5.04 -8.11 8.56
C ARG A 5 5.81 -9.29 9.15
N PHE A 6 5.50 -9.67 10.40
CA PHE A 6 6.31 -10.63 11.13
C PHE A 6 5.51 -11.74 11.84
N GLY A 7 4.19 -11.78 11.65
CA GLY A 7 3.29 -12.73 12.31
C GLY A 7 2.91 -12.32 13.74
N ASN A 8 2.25 -13.23 14.48
CA ASN A 8 1.97 -13.09 15.92
C ASN A 8 3.26 -13.31 16.74
N VAL A 9 4.31 -12.54 16.46
CA VAL A 9 5.59 -12.62 17.16
C VAL A 9 5.62 -11.47 18.16
N GLY A 10 5.47 -11.81 19.45
CA GLY A 10 5.45 -10.87 20.56
C GLY A 10 4.10 -10.17 20.78
N LYS A 11 3.75 -9.92 22.05
CA LYS A 11 2.52 -9.23 22.46
C LYS A 11 2.62 -7.71 22.31
N ASP A 12 3.83 -7.18 22.37
CA ASP A 12 4.13 -5.76 22.23
C ASP A 12 5.48 -5.52 21.53
N ILE A 13 5.79 -4.24 21.32
CA ILE A 13 7.00 -3.80 20.61
C ILE A 13 8.30 -4.19 21.34
N ASN A 14 8.27 -4.32 22.67
CA ASN A 14 9.46 -4.67 23.45
C ASN A 14 9.76 -6.15 23.33
N GLU A 15 8.73 -7.00 23.44
CA GLU A 15 8.85 -8.45 23.26
C GLU A 15 9.29 -8.76 21.81
N PHE A 16 8.69 -8.08 20.84
CA PHE A 16 9.10 -8.17 19.44
C PHE A 16 10.57 -7.76 19.24
N ALA A 17 10.95 -6.57 19.71
CA ALA A 17 12.32 -6.07 19.58
C ALA A 17 13.35 -7.01 20.22
N SER A 18 13.01 -7.59 21.38
CA SER A 18 13.84 -8.57 22.07
C SER A 18 14.05 -9.86 21.24
N ILE A 19 13.00 -10.38 20.60
CA ILE A 19 13.09 -11.60 19.78
C ILE A 19 14.06 -11.43 18.60
N PHE A 20 14.10 -10.24 18.01
CA PHE A 20 14.94 -9.95 16.84
C PHE A 20 16.25 -9.25 17.19
N GLY A 21 16.56 -9.06 18.48
CA GLY A 21 17.77 -8.36 18.93
C GLY A 21 17.83 -6.90 18.49
N ILE A 22 16.68 -6.26 18.26
CA ILE A 22 16.55 -4.87 17.85
C ILE A 22 16.40 -4.01 19.11
N ASN A 23 16.92 -2.79 19.10
CA ASN A 23 16.64 -1.84 20.17
C ASN A 23 15.15 -1.40 20.12
N PRO A 24 14.36 -1.60 21.19
CA PRO A 24 12.94 -1.24 21.20
C PRO A 24 12.67 0.25 20.94
N GLU A 25 13.54 1.13 21.43
CA GLU A 25 13.40 2.59 21.23
C GLU A 25 13.62 2.98 19.78
N GLU A 26 14.65 2.41 19.14
CA GLU A 26 14.94 2.64 17.72
C GLU A 26 13.82 2.09 16.83
N LEU A 27 13.31 0.90 17.17
CA LEU A 27 12.17 0.31 16.47
C LEU A 27 10.93 1.21 16.59
N SER A 28 10.59 1.65 17.80
CA SER A 28 9.46 2.54 18.06
C SER A 28 9.56 3.83 17.23
N LYS A 29 10.74 4.46 17.26
CA LYS A 29 11.02 5.67 16.47
C LYS A 29 10.83 5.43 14.98
N SER A 30 11.39 4.35 14.43
CA SER A 30 11.28 4.05 12.99
C SER A 30 9.83 3.84 12.55
N ILE A 31 9.02 3.15 13.36
CA ILE A 31 7.59 2.93 13.09
C ILE A 31 6.82 4.24 13.16
N MET A 32 7.13 5.08 14.14
CA MET A 32 6.50 6.39 14.28
C MET A 32 6.78 7.28 13.06
N GLU A 33 8.03 7.32 12.60
CA GLU A 33 8.41 8.07 11.40
C GLU A 33 7.74 7.50 10.13
N GLU A 34 7.65 6.18 10.00
CA GLU A 34 6.92 5.53 8.90
C GLU A 34 5.44 5.90 8.92
N ALA A 35 4.80 5.83 10.09
CA ALA A 35 3.39 6.19 10.25
C ALA A 35 3.15 7.66 9.90
N GLN A 36 4.01 8.58 10.34
CA GLN A 36 3.92 10.00 10.00
C GLN A 36 4.02 10.23 8.48
N ARG A 37 4.94 9.55 7.79
CA ARG A 37 5.04 9.64 6.32
C ARG A 37 3.79 9.09 5.64
N ASN A 38 3.30 7.94 6.08
CA ASN A 38 2.11 7.32 5.50
C ASN A 38 0.86 8.20 5.64
N ILE A 39 0.65 8.81 6.81
CA ILE A 39 -0.46 9.72 7.05
C ILE A 39 -0.35 10.95 6.14
N LYS A 40 0.86 11.55 6.04
CA LYS A 40 1.08 12.70 5.15
C LYS A 40 0.78 12.36 3.69
N ASN A 41 1.26 11.20 3.21
CA ASN A 41 1.02 10.76 1.85
C ASN A 41 -0.48 10.54 1.58
N ALA A 42 -1.18 9.85 2.50
CA ALA A 42 -2.61 9.63 2.38
C ALA A 42 -3.37 10.96 2.29
N LEU A 43 -3.09 11.91 3.19
CA LEU A 43 -3.74 13.23 3.18
C LEU A 43 -3.50 13.99 1.87
N VAL A 44 -2.28 13.95 1.32
CA VAL A 44 -1.96 14.60 0.04
C VAL A 44 -2.69 13.93 -1.11
N LEU A 45 -2.67 12.59 -1.20
CA LEU A 45 -3.34 11.84 -2.26
C LEU A 45 -4.86 12.02 -2.21
N THR A 46 -5.47 11.95 -1.03
CA THR A 46 -6.89 12.27 -0.85
C THR A 46 -7.19 13.67 -1.33
N LYS A 47 -6.33 14.65 -1.00
CA LYS A 47 -6.58 16.03 -1.42
C LYS A 47 -6.50 16.21 -2.94
N ILE A 48 -5.57 15.51 -3.58
CA ILE A 48 -5.45 15.49 -5.05
C ILE A 48 -6.70 14.85 -5.66
N ALA A 49 -7.14 13.71 -5.14
CA ALA A 49 -8.35 13.04 -5.61
C ALA A 49 -9.60 13.95 -5.53
N GLU A 50 -9.75 14.70 -4.44
CA GLU A 50 -10.84 15.67 -4.29
C GLU A 50 -10.77 16.80 -5.32
N LEU A 51 -9.59 17.41 -5.49
CA LEU A 51 -9.41 18.58 -6.35
C LEU A 51 -9.58 18.24 -7.84
N GLU A 52 -9.07 17.08 -8.24
CA GLU A 52 -9.14 16.57 -9.61
C GLU A 52 -10.42 15.75 -9.87
N GLN A 53 -11.30 15.63 -8.86
CA GLN A 53 -12.56 14.89 -8.91
C GLN A 53 -12.39 13.46 -9.42
N LEU A 54 -11.32 12.79 -8.96
CA LEU A 54 -11.02 11.43 -9.35
C LEU A 54 -12.11 10.48 -8.88
N LYS A 55 -12.32 9.41 -9.64
CA LYS A 55 -13.24 8.33 -9.32
C LYS A 55 -12.58 7.01 -9.65
N VAL A 56 -12.84 6.02 -8.80
CA VAL A 56 -12.45 4.64 -9.09
C VAL A 56 -13.29 4.15 -10.27
N SER A 57 -12.61 3.73 -11.33
CA SER A 57 -13.28 3.12 -12.49
C SER A 57 -13.73 1.70 -12.16
N GLU A 58 -14.78 1.23 -12.85
CA GLU A 58 -15.20 -0.17 -12.72
C GLU A 58 -14.06 -1.14 -13.05
N GLU A 59 -13.19 -0.80 -14.01
CA GLU A 59 -12.02 -1.62 -14.35
C GLU A 59 -11.05 -1.75 -13.17
N GLN A 60 -10.77 -0.67 -12.45
CA GLN A 60 -9.92 -0.72 -11.25
C GLN A 60 -10.57 -1.55 -10.14
N PHE A 61 -11.88 -1.42 -9.96
CA PHE A 61 -12.63 -2.22 -8.99
C PHE A 61 -12.60 -3.72 -9.34
N GLN A 62 -12.78 -4.07 -10.61
CA GLN A 62 -12.67 -5.46 -11.09
C GLN A 62 -11.23 -6.00 -10.95
N LYS A 63 -10.21 -5.19 -11.21
CA LYS A 63 -8.80 -5.58 -10.94
C LYS A 63 -8.57 -5.87 -9.46
N PHE A 64 -9.16 -5.07 -8.57
CA PHE A 64 -9.11 -5.32 -7.12
C PHE A 64 -9.78 -6.65 -6.77
N ILE A 65 -11.00 -6.90 -7.25
CA ILE A 65 -11.72 -8.18 -7.03
C ILE A 65 -10.87 -9.36 -7.49
N LYS A 66 -10.35 -9.29 -8.72
CA LYS A 66 -9.48 -10.32 -9.29
C LYS A 66 -8.25 -10.57 -8.43
N SER A 67 -7.60 -9.51 -7.96
CA SER A 67 -6.42 -9.64 -7.09
C SER A 67 -6.76 -10.33 -5.77
N ILE A 68 -7.89 -9.99 -5.14
CA ILE A 68 -8.35 -10.64 -3.90
C ILE A 68 -8.70 -12.11 -4.16
N ALA A 69 -9.36 -12.41 -5.28
CA ALA A 69 -9.72 -13.77 -5.66
C ALA A 69 -8.47 -14.65 -5.84
N GLU A 70 -7.48 -14.16 -6.60
CA GLU A 70 -6.20 -14.84 -6.84
C GLU A 70 -5.42 -15.07 -5.54
N GLN A 71 -5.35 -14.07 -4.67
CA GLN A 71 -4.63 -14.17 -3.39
C GLN A 71 -5.24 -15.19 -2.43
N ASN A 72 -6.57 -15.36 -2.45
CA ASN A 72 -7.30 -16.25 -1.55
C ASN A 72 -7.64 -17.61 -2.18
N GLY A 73 -7.34 -17.81 -3.47
CA GLY A 73 -7.67 -19.05 -4.19
C GLY A 73 -9.18 -19.27 -4.35
N VAL A 74 -9.97 -18.20 -4.37
CA VAL A 74 -11.43 -18.22 -4.53
C VAL A 74 -11.83 -17.64 -5.87
N LYS A 75 -13.11 -17.75 -6.24
CA LYS A 75 -13.64 -17.15 -7.48
C LYS A 75 -13.96 -15.67 -7.26
N GLU A 76 -13.80 -14.86 -8.31
CA GLU A 76 -14.18 -13.43 -8.32
C GLU A 76 -15.64 -13.21 -7.90
N GLU A 77 -16.54 -14.09 -8.34
CA GLU A 77 -17.96 -14.09 -8.00
C GLU A 77 -18.22 -14.23 -6.49
N GLU A 78 -17.40 -15.00 -5.79
CA GLU A 78 -17.52 -15.18 -4.33
C GLU A 78 -17.04 -13.93 -3.60
N VAL A 79 -15.96 -13.30 -4.07
CA VAL A 79 -15.46 -12.03 -3.53
C VAL A 79 -16.52 -10.94 -3.71
N LEU A 80 -17.10 -10.82 -4.90
CA LEU A 80 -18.13 -9.84 -5.20
C LEU A 80 -19.36 -10.02 -4.29
N LYS A 81 -19.85 -11.26 -4.13
CA LYS A 81 -20.96 -11.57 -3.21
C LYS A 81 -20.68 -11.11 -1.79
N VAL A 82 -19.48 -11.38 -1.27
CA VAL A 82 -19.10 -10.96 0.08
C VAL A 82 -19.07 -9.43 0.21
N ILE A 83 -18.61 -8.72 -0.81
CA ILE A 83 -18.61 -7.26 -0.83
C ILE A 83 -20.05 -6.71 -0.84
N GLU A 84 -20.91 -7.29 -1.67
CA GLU A 84 -22.33 -6.92 -1.76
C GLU A 84 -23.08 -7.19 -0.46
N GLU A 85 -22.90 -8.38 0.14
CA GLU A 85 -23.52 -8.78 1.41
C GLU A 85 -23.09 -7.87 2.57
N LYS A 86 -21.84 -7.41 2.56
CA LYS A 86 -21.30 -6.50 3.58
C LYS A 86 -21.61 -5.02 3.29
N GLY A 87 -22.02 -4.68 2.08
CA GLY A 87 -22.26 -3.31 1.65
C GLY A 87 -21.02 -2.41 1.74
N ASN A 88 -19.81 -2.97 1.66
CA ASN A 88 -18.57 -2.23 1.90
C ASN A 88 -17.90 -1.72 0.60
N ARG A 89 -18.64 -1.66 -0.51
CA ARG A 89 -18.12 -1.19 -1.79
C ARG A 89 -17.57 0.24 -1.72
N GLU A 90 -18.31 1.17 -1.09
CA GLU A 90 -17.87 2.57 -0.95
C GLU A 90 -16.58 2.70 -0.15
N GLU A 91 -16.41 1.89 0.90
CA GLU A 91 -15.18 1.85 1.70
C GLU A 91 -13.99 1.38 0.85
N ILE A 92 -14.18 0.30 0.07
CA ILE A 92 -13.16 -0.22 -0.84
C ILE A 92 -12.80 0.82 -1.92
N GLU A 93 -13.79 1.48 -2.52
CA GLU A 93 -13.54 2.55 -3.48
C GLU A 93 -12.81 3.73 -2.83
N GLY A 94 -13.09 4.02 -1.56
CA GLY A 94 -12.36 4.99 -0.74
C GLY A 94 -10.89 4.64 -0.54
N ASP A 95 -10.53 3.36 -0.46
CA ASP A 95 -9.13 2.93 -0.41
C ASP A 95 -8.46 2.99 -1.80
N LEU A 96 -9.16 2.52 -2.84
CA LEU A 96 -8.68 2.51 -4.23
C LEU A 96 -8.51 3.91 -4.83
N ILE A 97 -9.13 4.93 -4.23
CA ILE A 97 -8.97 6.31 -4.69
C ILE A 97 -7.53 6.81 -4.50
N LEU A 98 -6.80 6.29 -3.50
CA LEU A 98 -5.42 6.68 -3.25
C LEU A 98 -4.50 6.16 -4.36
N ASP A 99 -4.72 4.93 -4.81
CA ASP A 99 -4.00 4.36 -5.95
C ASP A 99 -4.35 5.10 -7.24
N THR A 100 -5.63 5.48 -7.41
CA THR A 100 -6.07 6.29 -8.55
C THR A 100 -5.39 7.66 -8.57
N ALA A 101 -5.26 8.32 -7.41
CA ALA A 101 -4.52 9.58 -7.30
C ALA A 101 -3.03 9.39 -7.60
N TYR A 102 -2.44 8.27 -7.21
CA TYR A 102 -1.06 7.95 -7.52
C TYR A 102 -0.85 7.77 -9.04
N ASP A 103 -1.73 7.02 -9.70
CA ASP A 103 -1.70 6.83 -11.16
C ASP A 103 -1.88 8.16 -11.90
N PHE A 104 -2.78 9.03 -11.42
CA PHE A 104 -2.96 10.37 -11.95
C PHE A 104 -1.66 11.18 -11.87
N ILE A 105 -0.98 11.19 -10.72
CA ILE A 105 0.31 11.89 -10.58
C ILE A 105 1.33 11.32 -11.57
N TYR A 106 1.43 9.98 -11.65
CA TYR A 106 2.39 9.32 -12.53
C TYR A 106 2.18 9.67 -14.01
N GLN A 107 0.92 9.67 -14.46
CA GLN A 107 0.57 10.02 -15.84
C GLN A 107 0.87 11.48 -16.19
N ASN A 108 0.84 12.38 -15.20
CA ASN A 108 1.09 13.81 -15.38
C ASN A 108 2.52 14.25 -15.02
N ALA A 109 3.35 13.32 -14.53
CA ALA A 109 4.73 13.63 -14.15
C ALA A 109 5.66 13.69 -15.36
N ASP A 110 6.63 14.61 -15.34
CA ASP A 110 7.74 14.61 -16.28
C ASP A 110 8.78 13.56 -15.85
N ILE A 111 8.74 12.40 -16.51
CA ILE A 111 9.57 11.25 -16.16
C ILE A 111 10.76 11.14 -17.11
N LYS A 112 11.96 11.36 -16.55
CA LYS A 112 13.21 11.10 -17.26
C LYS A 112 13.62 9.63 -17.14
N MET A 113 13.37 8.86 -18.20
CA MET A 113 13.84 7.48 -18.30
C MET A 113 15.38 7.46 -18.43
N LEU A 114 16.05 6.85 -17.45
CA LEU A 114 17.49 6.66 -17.47
C LEU A 114 17.85 5.47 -18.37
N LYS A 115 19.10 5.42 -18.84
CA LYS A 115 19.60 4.29 -19.63
C LYS A 115 19.50 3.00 -18.80
N PRO A 116 19.09 1.88 -19.41
CA PRO A 116 19.15 0.58 -18.74
C PRO A 116 20.57 0.33 -18.23
N VAL A 117 20.69 0.04 -16.95
CA VAL A 117 21.95 -0.38 -16.32
C VAL A 117 21.90 -1.88 -16.07
N THR A 118 23.03 -2.55 -16.19
CA THR A 118 23.15 -3.94 -15.78
C THR A 118 23.00 -4.05 -14.26
N PHE A 119 22.59 -5.23 -13.78
CA PHE A 119 22.49 -5.49 -12.35
C PHE A 119 23.83 -5.24 -11.62
N GLN A 120 24.95 -5.58 -12.25
CA GLN A 120 26.28 -5.32 -11.68
C GLN A 120 26.57 -3.81 -11.57
N GLU A 121 26.22 -3.02 -12.59
CA GLU A 121 26.38 -1.57 -12.54
C GLU A 121 25.47 -0.93 -11.48
N TYR A 122 24.24 -1.42 -11.32
CA TYR A 122 23.31 -0.93 -10.28
C TYR A 122 23.84 -1.15 -8.86
N ILE A 123 24.39 -2.33 -8.58
CA ILE A 123 24.98 -2.63 -7.26
C ILE A 123 26.22 -1.76 -7.01
N ASN A 124 27.07 -1.58 -8.02
CA ASN A 124 28.31 -0.84 -7.88
C ASN A 124 28.10 0.68 -7.71
N GLN A 125 26.98 1.24 -8.19
CA GLN A 125 26.62 2.66 -7.98
C GLN A 125 26.12 2.98 -6.56
N LYS A 126 25.74 1.97 -5.77
CA LYS A 126 25.23 2.14 -4.39
C LYS A 126 26.29 1.96 -3.29
N LYS A 127 27.56 1.77 -3.67
CA LYS A 127 28.71 1.83 -2.75
C LYS A 127 29.34 3.21 -2.78
#